data_AF-B3T1N7-F1
#
_entry.id   AF-B3T1N7-F1
#
_cell.length_a   1.000
_cell.length_b   1.000
_cell.length_c   1.000
_cell.angle_alpha   90.00
_cell.angle_beta   90.00
_cell.angle_gamma   90.00
#
_symmetry.space_group_name_H-M   'P 1'
#
loop_
_entity.id
_entity.type
_entity.pdbx_description
1 polymer ?
#
loop_
_entity_poly.entity_id
_entity_poly.type
_entity_poly.pdbx_seq_one_letter_code
_entity_poly.pdbx_strand_id
1 'polypeptide(L)'
;MKRSGFTLIELLVVVAIIGILAAVGVVAYNGYTASAKRNATLANFEKVSKLIHNTLKLCEIESTVKLSPTRTVNCNVASTPSGIGQVANVFLNYVFDQGFKNPYDNNGPIIIYSGSGGDNINGRMRLDYETCTSGTKLNLWVKTHKETLKESHMKDGWCSY
;
A
#
# COMPACT_ATOMS: atom_id res chain seq x y z
N MET A 1 8.54 63.02 10.28
CA MET A 1 7.64 61.85 10.33
C MET A 1 8.08 60.97 11.49
N LYS A 2 7.29 60.83 12.56
CA LYS A 2 7.60 59.89 13.65
C LYS A 2 7.36 58.46 13.14
N ARG A 3 8.41 57.64 13.08
CA ARG A 3 8.26 56.20 12.87
C ARG A 3 7.80 55.60 14.20
N SER A 4 6.57 55.08 14.27
CA SER A 4 6.13 54.23 15.37
C SER A 4 6.90 52.90 15.29
N GLY A 5 7.91 52.75 16.13
CA GLY A 5 8.63 51.49 16.28
C GLY A 5 7.80 50.51 17.10
N PHE A 6 7.85 49.23 16.73
CA PHE A 6 7.29 48.13 17.52
C PHE A 6 8.03 48.05 18.87
N THR A 7 7.32 47.87 19.98
CA THR A 7 7.97 47.71 21.29
C THR A 7 8.46 46.27 21.49
N LEU A 8 9.54 46.11 22.27
CA LEU A 8 10.08 44.79 22.61
C LEU A 8 9.08 43.93 23.38
N ILE A 9 8.24 44.57 24.20
CA ILE A 9 7.23 43.87 24.99
C ILE A 9 6.08 43.34 24.11
N GLU A 10 5.65 44.11 23.10
CA GLU A 10 4.67 43.64 22.12
C GLU A 10 5.18 42.41 21.36
N LEU A 11 6.47 42.43 20.98
CA LEU A 11 7.07 41.29 20.29
C LEU A 11 7.16 40.05 21.21
N LEU A 12 7.53 40.24 22.49
CA LEU A 12 7.69 39.15 23.44
C LEU A 12 6.37 38.41 23.69
N VAL A 13 5.26 39.15 23.86
CA VAL A 13 3.93 38.55 24.05
C VAL A 13 3.50 37.76 22.81
N VAL A 14 3.75 38.27 21.60
CA VAL A 14 3.41 37.56 20.36
C VAL A 14 4.18 36.23 20.25
N VAL A 15 5.48 36.24 20.54
CA VAL A 15 6.30 35.02 20.50
C VAL A 15 5.81 34.00 21.54
N ALA A 16 5.44 34.45 22.74
CA ALA A 16 4.90 33.58 23.78
C ALA A 16 3.60 32.88 23.34
N ILE A 17 2.68 33.63 22.72
CA ILE A 17 1.41 33.07 22.21
C ILE A 17 1.67 32.08 21.07
N ILE A 18 2.53 32.42 20.10
CA ILE A 18 2.89 31.52 19.00
C ILE A 18 3.54 30.25 19.53
N GLY A 19 4.38 30.34 20.56
CA GLY A 19 5.01 29.17 21.19
C GLY A 19 3.99 28.16 21.74
N ILE A 20 2.96 28.63 22.46
CA ILE A 20 1.90 27.77 22.99
C ILE A 20 1.08 27.15 21.85
N LEU A 21 0.68 27.95 20.85
CA LEU A 21 -0.09 27.47 19.70
C LEU A 21 0.69 26.44 18.87
N ALA A 22 1.99 26.65 18.69
CA ALA A 22 2.85 25.72 17.97
C ALA A 22 2.96 24.38 18.71
N ALA A 23 3.12 24.39 20.03
CA ALA A 23 3.23 23.16 20.83
C ALA A 23 1.98 22.26 20.69
N VAL A 24 0.77 22.84 20.84
CA VAL A 24 -0.49 22.11 20.66
C VAL A 24 -0.69 21.70 19.19
N GLY A 25 -0.39 22.62 18.27
CA GLY A 25 -0.56 22.41 16.83
C GLY A 25 0.29 21.26 16.29
N VAL A 26 1.53 21.10 16.77
CA VAL A 26 2.43 20.02 16.33
C VAL A 26 1.89 18.65 16.72
N VAL A 27 1.39 18.48 17.94
CA VAL A 27 0.83 17.19 18.40
C VAL A 27 -0.39 16.80 17.57
N ALA A 28 -1.30 17.75 17.35
CA ALA A 28 -2.48 17.53 16.53
C ALA A 28 -2.10 17.20 15.08
N TYR A 29 -1.19 17.97 14.49
CA TYR A 29 -0.72 17.77 13.11
C TYR A 29 -0.08 16.40 12.91
N ASN A 30 0.74 15.92 13.86
CA ASN A 30 1.32 14.59 13.81
C ASN A 30 0.24 13.48 13.83
N GLY A 31 -0.81 13.64 14.63
CA GLY A 31 -1.94 12.71 14.66
C GLY A 31 -2.74 12.69 13.35
N TYR A 32 -2.98 13.86 12.76
CA TYR A 32 -3.68 13.98 11.47
C TYR A 32 -2.87 13.39 10.33
N THR A 33 -1.57 13.69 10.26
CA THR A 33 -0.69 13.14 9.22
C THR A 33 -0.55 11.63 9.33
N ALA A 34 -0.45 11.06 10.53
CA ALA A 34 -0.43 9.60 10.72
C ALA A 34 -1.74 8.94 10.24
N SER A 35 -2.89 9.53 10.59
CA SER A 35 -4.20 9.04 10.16
C SER A 35 -4.39 9.15 8.64
N ALA A 36 -3.96 10.27 8.03
CA ALA A 36 -4.01 10.47 6.58
C ALA A 36 -3.16 9.43 5.83
N LYS A 37 -1.94 9.15 6.32
CA LYS A 37 -1.07 8.10 5.76
C LYS A 37 -1.73 6.73 5.83
N ARG A 38 -2.34 6.37 6.97
CA ARG A 38 -3.09 5.11 7.11
C ARG A 38 -4.23 5.02 6.10
N ASN A 39 -5.07 6.04 6.01
CA ASN A 39 -6.24 5.99 5.11
C ASN A 39 -5.81 5.90 3.64
N ALA A 40 -4.76 6.63 3.24
CA ALA A 40 -4.21 6.52 1.89
C ALA A 40 -3.66 5.10 1.59
N THR A 41 -2.96 4.48 2.55
CA THR A 41 -2.48 3.10 2.42
C THR A 41 -3.63 2.11 2.25
N LEU A 42 -4.67 2.21 3.09
CA LEU A 42 -5.83 1.32 3.01
C LEU A 42 -6.60 1.49 1.69
N ALA A 43 -6.79 2.73 1.24
CA ALA A 43 -7.42 3.01 -0.04
C ALA A 43 -6.61 2.42 -1.21
N ASN A 44 -5.28 2.48 -1.17
CA ASN A 44 -4.42 1.84 -2.19
C ASN A 44 -4.54 0.31 -2.13
N PHE A 45 -4.52 -0.26 -0.93
CA PHE A 45 -4.68 -1.70 -0.71
C PHE A 45 -6.01 -2.22 -1.26
N GLU A 46 -7.13 -1.57 -0.94
CA GLU A 46 -8.45 -1.98 -1.45
C GLU A 46 -8.52 -1.91 -2.99
N LYS A 47 -7.92 -0.88 -3.60
CA LYS A 47 -7.87 -0.77 -5.06
C LYS A 47 -7.10 -1.93 -5.69
N VAL A 48 -5.94 -2.28 -5.14
CA VAL A 48 -5.10 -3.36 -5.64
C VAL A 48 -5.76 -4.72 -5.38
N SER A 49 -6.33 -4.94 -4.20
CA SER A 49 -7.09 -6.14 -3.88
C SER A 49 -8.25 -6.37 -4.85
N LYS A 50 -9.09 -5.36 -5.07
CA LYS A 50 -10.22 -5.45 -6.01
C LYS A 50 -9.74 -5.73 -7.43
N LEU A 51 -8.65 -5.12 -7.86
CA LEU A 51 -8.05 -5.38 -9.16
C LEU A 51 -7.59 -6.83 -9.29
N ILE A 52 -6.86 -7.36 -8.30
CA ILE A 52 -6.41 -8.76 -8.29
C ILE A 52 -7.63 -9.70 -8.30
N HIS A 53 -8.61 -9.46 -7.44
CA HIS A 53 -9.82 -10.28 -7.33
C HIS A 53 -10.58 -10.32 -8.66
N ASN A 54 -10.85 -9.16 -9.27
CA ASN A 54 -11.56 -9.08 -10.55
C ASN A 54 -10.77 -9.74 -11.68
N THR A 55 -9.45 -9.54 -11.72
CA THR A 55 -8.58 -10.16 -12.74
C THR A 55 -8.56 -11.68 -12.62
N LEU A 56 -8.46 -12.21 -11.40
CA LEU A 56 -8.48 -13.65 -11.17
C LEU A 56 -9.87 -14.27 -11.46
N LYS A 57 -10.95 -13.50 -11.29
CA LYS A 57 -12.28 -13.94 -11.72
C LYS A 57 -12.43 -13.98 -13.24
N LEU A 58 -11.88 -13.00 -13.96
CA LEU A 58 -11.82 -13.06 -15.42
C LEU A 58 -10.97 -14.25 -15.91
N CYS A 59 -9.93 -14.62 -15.16
CA CYS A 59 -9.11 -15.81 -15.43
C CYS A 59 -9.87 -17.15 -15.33
N GLU A 60 -11.09 -17.19 -14.80
CA GLU A 60 -11.95 -18.39 -14.83
C GLU A 60 -12.57 -18.61 -16.21
N ILE A 61 -12.71 -17.55 -17.00
CA ILE A 61 -13.39 -17.56 -18.30
C ILE A 61 -12.38 -17.41 -19.45
N GLU A 62 -11.33 -16.61 -19.25
CA GLU A 62 -10.30 -16.32 -20.25
C GLU A 62 -8.96 -16.97 -19.89
N SER A 63 -8.20 -17.39 -20.91
CA SER A 63 -6.85 -17.95 -20.74
C SER A 63 -5.79 -16.89 -20.41
N THR A 64 -6.02 -15.65 -20.82
CA THR A 64 -5.10 -14.52 -20.62
C THR A 64 -5.89 -13.23 -20.43
N VAL A 65 -5.58 -12.46 -19.39
CA VAL A 65 -6.27 -11.19 -19.09
C VAL A 65 -5.29 -10.02 -19.25
N LYS A 66 -5.64 -9.04 -20.08
CA LYS A 66 -4.82 -7.83 -20.28
C LYS A 66 -5.20 -6.76 -19.25
N LEU A 67 -4.23 -6.35 -18.43
CA LEU A 67 -4.39 -5.23 -17.48
C LEU A 67 -3.99 -3.90 -18.09
N SER A 68 -3.01 -3.91 -19.00
CA SER A 68 -2.56 -2.74 -19.75
C SER A 68 -1.98 -3.19 -21.10
N PRO A 69 -1.62 -2.27 -22.01
CA PRO A 69 -0.98 -2.63 -23.27
C PRO A 69 0.33 -3.43 -23.09
N THR A 70 1.00 -3.27 -21.95
CA THR A 70 2.29 -3.88 -21.63
C THR A 70 2.20 -5.02 -20.61
N ARG A 71 1.05 -5.20 -19.94
CA ARG A 71 0.89 -6.16 -18.83
C ARG A 71 -0.28 -7.10 -19.10
N THR A 72 0.05 -8.38 -19.26
CA THR A 72 -0.92 -9.46 -19.44
C THR A 72 -0.70 -10.53 -18.38
N VAL A 73 -1.76 -10.92 -17.68
CA VAL A 73 -1.77 -12.07 -16.77
C VAL A 73 -2.06 -13.33 -17.57
N ASN A 74 -1.19 -14.32 -17.42
CA ASN A 74 -1.45 -15.67 -17.91
C ASN A 74 -2.25 -16.45 -16.85
N CYS A 75 -3.46 -16.87 -17.20
CA CYS A 75 -4.39 -17.54 -16.29
C CYS A 75 -4.21 -19.06 -16.24
N ASN A 76 -3.34 -19.60 -17.11
CA ASN A 76 -3.02 -21.03 -17.21
C ASN A 76 -1.74 -21.40 -16.45
N VAL A 77 -1.34 -20.58 -15.47
CA VAL A 77 -0.20 -20.90 -14.60
C VAL A 77 -0.53 -22.09 -13.71
N ALA A 78 0.47 -22.96 -13.48
CA ALA A 78 0.36 -24.02 -12.50
C ALA A 78 0.22 -23.42 -11.08
N SER A 79 -0.61 -24.03 -10.23
CA SER A 79 -0.82 -23.67 -8.81
C SER A 79 0.39 -24.04 -7.94
N THR A 80 1.55 -23.47 -8.29
CA THR A 80 2.86 -23.69 -7.69
C THR A 80 3.46 -22.33 -7.29
N PRO A 81 4.40 -22.29 -6.35
CA PRO A 81 5.06 -21.04 -5.96
C PRO A 81 5.61 -20.22 -7.13
N SER A 82 6.17 -20.88 -8.14
CA SER A 82 6.69 -20.22 -9.34
C SER A 82 5.58 -19.64 -10.21
N GLY A 83 4.50 -20.38 -10.46
CA GLY A 83 3.35 -19.91 -11.23
C GLY A 83 2.63 -18.73 -10.58
N ILE A 84 2.43 -18.79 -9.26
CA ILE A 84 1.88 -17.68 -8.49
C ILE A 84 2.81 -16.47 -8.52
N GLY A 85 4.13 -16.70 -8.44
CA GLY A 85 5.14 -15.64 -8.57
C GLY A 85 5.11 -14.93 -9.92
N GLN A 86 4.84 -15.63 -11.02
CA GLN A 86 4.67 -15.01 -12.34
C GLN A 86 3.47 -14.06 -12.36
N VAL A 87 2.33 -14.50 -11.85
CA VAL A 87 1.11 -13.67 -11.76
C VAL A 87 1.33 -12.48 -10.84
N ALA A 88 1.94 -12.71 -9.66
CA ALA A 88 2.26 -11.65 -8.71
C ALA A 88 3.16 -10.57 -9.30
N ASN A 89 4.19 -10.95 -10.07
CA ASN A 89 5.08 -10.01 -10.74
C ASN A 89 4.36 -9.13 -11.77
N VAL A 90 3.35 -9.64 -12.48
CA VAL A 90 2.55 -8.82 -13.40
C VAL A 90 1.77 -7.76 -12.63
N PHE A 91 1.12 -8.13 -11.52
CA PHE A 91 0.39 -7.18 -10.67
C PHE A 91 1.32 -6.14 -10.03
N LEU A 92 2.47 -6.58 -9.50
CA LEU A 92 3.49 -5.71 -8.92
C LEU A 92 3.93 -4.63 -9.90
N ASN A 93 4.25 -5.04 -11.13
CA ASN A 93 4.68 -4.10 -12.15
C ASN A 93 3.54 -3.18 -12.63
N TYR A 94 2.31 -3.69 -12.74
CA TYR A 94 1.15 -2.86 -13.04
C TYR A 94 0.96 -1.75 -11.99
N VAL A 95 1.10 -2.08 -10.71
CA VAL A 95 1.00 -1.08 -9.62
C VAL A 95 2.10 -0.03 -9.74
N PHE A 96 3.32 -0.40 -10.15
CA PHE A 96 4.36 0.59 -10.44
C PHE A 96 4.05 1.48 -11.64
N ASP A 97 3.53 0.90 -12.72
CA ASP A 97 3.14 1.65 -13.93
C ASP A 97 2.03 2.68 -13.62
N GLN A 98 1.16 2.39 -12.66
CA GLN A 98 0.11 3.32 -12.19
C GLN A 98 0.63 4.46 -11.28
N GLY A 99 1.93 4.46 -10.94
CA GLY A 99 2.56 5.55 -10.19
C GLY A 99 2.15 5.63 -8.72
N PHE A 100 1.66 4.54 -8.13
CA PHE A 100 1.32 4.52 -6.71
C PHE A 100 2.59 4.73 -5.84
N LYS A 101 2.44 5.50 -4.76
CA LYS A 101 3.52 5.78 -3.78
C LYS A 101 3.16 5.31 -2.38
N ASN A 102 4.16 4.91 -1.61
CA ASN A 102 3.97 4.55 -0.21
C ASN A 102 3.81 5.84 0.65
N PRO A 103 2.67 6.04 1.35
CA PRO A 103 2.45 7.23 2.17
C PRO A 103 3.41 7.41 3.37
N TYR A 104 4.06 6.33 3.82
CA TYR A 104 4.97 6.34 4.96
C TYR A 104 6.44 6.50 4.58
N ASP A 105 6.83 6.04 3.40
CA ASP A 105 8.19 6.08 2.89
C ASP A 105 8.17 6.40 1.38
N ASN A 106 8.60 7.62 1.03
CA ASN A 106 8.61 8.07 -0.36
C ASN A 106 9.79 7.52 -1.18
N ASN A 107 10.76 6.88 -0.55
CA ASN A 107 11.99 6.42 -1.20
C ASN A 107 11.94 4.92 -1.52
N GLY A 108 11.10 4.15 -0.81
CA GLY A 108 10.93 2.73 -1.03
C GLY A 108 9.83 2.36 -2.04
N PRO A 109 9.86 1.13 -2.58
CA PRO A 109 8.76 0.63 -3.40
C PRO A 109 7.44 0.60 -2.60
N ILE A 110 6.34 0.88 -3.28
CA ILE A 110 5.00 0.72 -2.70
C ILE A 110 4.61 -0.74 -2.57
N ILE A 111 5.05 -1.60 -3.48
CA ILE A 111 4.69 -3.01 -3.49
C ILE A 111 5.92 -3.87 -3.76
N ILE A 112 6.02 -5.00 -3.07
CA ILE A 112 7.07 -6.00 -3.29
C ILE A 112 6.46 -7.39 -3.43
N TYR A 113 7.22 -8.31 -4.03
CA TYR A 113 6.93 -9.73 -3.97
C TYR A 113 7.99 -10.40 -3.10
N SER A 114 7.59 -11.04 -2.00
CA SER A 114 8.54 -11.68 -1.06
C SER A 114 8.54 -13.21 -1.13
N GLY A 115 7.62 -13.78 -1.90
CA GLY A 115 7.47 -15.23 -2.01
C GLY A 115 6.92 -15.81 -0.72
N SER A 116 7.82 -16.22 0.18
CA SER A 116 7.50 -16.69 1.54
C SER A 116 8.39 -15.93 2.53
N GLY A 117 7.93 -14.75 2.97
CA GLY A 117 8.75 -13.84 3.75
C GLY A 117 7.94 -12.83 4.57
N GLY A 118 8.63 -12.12 5.46
CA GLY A 118 8.14 -11.02 6.30
C GLY A 118 8.47 -9.66 5.67
N ASP A 119 7.59 -8.67 5.76
CA ASP A 119 7.93 -7.26 5.53
C ASP A 119 7.41 -6.43 6.69
N ASN A 120 8.21 -5.47 7.13
CA ASN A 120 7.94 -4.67 8.32
C ASN A 120 7.77 -3.18 8.00
N ILE A 121 7.83 -2.81 6.73
CA ILE A 121 7.74 -1.42 6.30
C ILE A 121 6.27 -0.98 6.22
N ASN A 122 5.94 0.06 6.97
CA ASN A 122 4.59 0.62 6.96
C ASN A 122 4.26 1.19 5.57
N GLY A 123 3.01 1.03 5.15
CA GLY A 123 2.47 1.52 3.89
C GLY A 123 2.92 0.76 2.64
N ARG A 124 3.86 -0.18 2.78
CA ARG A 124 4.26 -1.08 1.69
C ARG A 124 3.31 -2.26 1.63
N MET A 125 2.78 -2.50 0.44
CA MET A 125 2.04 -3.70 0.09
C MET A 125 3.01 -4.83 -0.24
N ARG A 126 2.59 -6.05 0.01
CA ARG A 126 3.41 -7.23 -0.26
C ARG A 126 2.56 -8.34 -0.85
N LEU A 127 3.02 -8.88 -1.97
CA LEU A 127 2.48 -10.07 -2.58
C LEU A 127 3.33 -11.27 -2.17
N ASP A 128 2.67 -12.32 -1.72
CA ASP A 128 3.28 -13.58 -1.33
C ASP A 128 2.46 -14.75 -1.84
N TYR A 129 3.04 -15.93 -1.75
CA TYR A 129 2.30 -17.16 -1.90
C TYR A 129 2.18 -17.90 -0.57
N GLU A 130 1.12 -18.69 -0.44
CA GLU A 130 0.94 -19.62 0.68
C GLU A 130 0.54 -20.98 0.09
N THR A 131 1.31 -22.01 0.43
CA THR A 131 1.08 -23.37 -0.04
C THR A 131 -0.09 -24.00 0.72
N CYS A 132 -0.94 -24.73 0.01
CA CYS A 132 -2.07 -25.47 0.57
C CYS A 132 -1.80 -26.98 0.56
N THR A 133 -2.72 -27.81 1.08
CA THR A 133 -2.63 -29.28 1.01
C THR A 133 -2.45 -29.74 -0.43
N SER A 134 -3.19 -29.13 -1.35
CA SER A 134 -2.92 -29.19 -2.80
C SER A 134 -2.94 -27.78 -3.38
N GLY A 135 -1.84 -27.38 -4.02
CA GLY A 135 -1.71 -26.11 -4.73
C GLY A 135 -1.15 -24.95 -3.90
N THR A 136 -1.36 -23.73 -4.36
CA THR A 136 -0.79 -22.50 -3.78
C THR A 136 -1.72 -21.32 -4.07
N LYS A 137 -1.98 -20.49 -3.06
CA LYS A 137 -2.78 -19.25 -3.17
C LYS A 137 -1.90 -18.00 -3.13
N LEU A 138 -2.40 -16.90 -3.72
CA LEU A 138 -1.76 -15.58 -3.68
C LEU A 138 -2.28 -14.82 -2.46
N ASN A 139 -1.40 -14.19 -1.69
CA ASN A 139 -1.75 -13.32 -0.59
C ASN A 139 -1.28 -11.90 -0.87
N LEU A 140 -2.14 -10.92 -0.62
CA LEU A 140 -1.80 -9.52 -0.55
C LEU A 140 -1.80 -9.09 0.92
N TRP A 141 -0.70 -8.47 1.34
CA TRP A 141 -0.51 -7.96 2.68
C TRP A 141 -0.28 -6.46 2.65
N VAL A 142 -0.70 -5.77 3.70
CA VAL A 142 -0.28 -4.39 3.96
C VAL A 142 -0.14 -4.16 5.45
N LYS A 143 0.91 -3.43 5.84
CA LYS A 143 1.16 -3.03 7.23
C LYS A 143 0.99 -1.53 7.38
N THR A 144 0.32 -1.10 8.44
CA THR A 144 0.24 0.31 8.86
C THR A 144 0.82 0.46 10.26
N HIS A 145 0.92 1.70 10.76
CA HIS A 145 1.36 1.95 12.13
C HIS A 145 0.39 1.43 13.22
N LYS A 146 -0.81 0.96 12.85
CA LYS A 146 -1.81 0.43 13.80
C LYS A 146 -2.12 -1.05 13.60
N GLU A 147 -2.16 -1.51 12.36
CA GLU A 147 -2.63 -2.84 12.02
C GLU A 147 -1.93 -3.40 10.79
N THR A 148 -2.02 -4.72 10.63
CA THR A 148 -1.59 -5.45 9.44
C THR A 148 -2.80 -6.18 8.86
N LEU A 149 -3.05 -6.01 7.56
CA LEU A 149 -4.14 -6.69 6.85
C LEU A 149 -3.56 -7.73 5.90
N LYS A 150 -4.28 -8.84 5.75
CA LYS A 150 -4.03 -9.90 4.77
C LYS A 150 -5.32 -10.21 4.03
N GLU A 151 -5.23 -10.24 2.70
CA GLU A 151 -6.28 -10.80 1.86
C GLU A 151 -5.71 -11.90 0.96
N SER A 152 -6.41 -13.03 0.94
CA SER A 152 -6.05 -14.16 0.09
C SER A 152 -6.88 -14.12 -1.19
N HIS A 153 -6.20 -14.27 -2.32
CA HIS A 153 -6.79 -14.30 -3.65
C HIS A 153 -6.41 -15.59 -4.37
N MET A 154 -7.39 -16.26 -4.96
CA MET A 154 -7.18 -17.50 -5.68
C MET A 154 -8.24 -17.69 -6.76
N LYS A 155 -7.85 -18.39 -7.83
CA LYS A 155 -8.77 -18.98 -8.81
C LYS A 155 -9.27 -20.32 -8.28
N ASP A 156 -10.45 -20.75 -8.73
CA ASP A 156 -10.96 -22.08 -8.43
C ASP A 156 -9.94 -23.17 -8.80
N GLY A 157 -9.70 -24.09 -7.87
CA GLY A 157 -8.74 -25.20 -8.01
C GLY A 157 -7.28 -24.88 -7.65
N TRP A 158 -6.95 -23.63 -7.28
CA TRP A 158 -5.58 -23.29 -6.86
C TRP A 158 -5.20 -23.74 -5.45
N CYS A 159 -6.18 -23.97 -4.59
CA CYS A 159 -5.95 -24.35 -3.21
C CYS A 159 -7.12 -25.23 -2.75
N SER A 160 -6.81 -26.46 -2.34
CA SER A 160 -7.75 -27.31 -1.59
C SER A 160 -7.19 -27.59 -0.20
N TYR A 161 -8.08 -27.72 0.77
CA TYR A 161 -7.76 -28.04 2.16
C TYR A 161 -7.94 -29.52 2.42
#